data_AF-A0A3N2IIU1-F1
#
_entry.id   AF-A0A3N2IIU1-F1
#
_cell.length_a   1.000
_cell.length_b   1.000
_cell.length_c   1.000
_cell.angle_alpha   90.00
_cell.angle_beta   90.00
_cell.angle_gamma   90.00
#
_symmetry.space_group_name_H-M   'P 1'
#
loop_
_entity.id
_entity.type
_entity.pdbx_description
1 polymer ?
#
loop_
_entity_poly.entity_id
_entity_poly.type
_entity_poly.pdbx_seq_one_letter_code
_entity_poly.pdbx_strand_id
1 'polypeptide(L)' 'MKNDRLGHVVWGISVVVAIGMIALVWLVIEPSVWFSILFTAFVVVITAVNGRKAFGTTPPADQGGGDRAPGFF' A
#
# COMPACT_ATOMS: atom_id res chain seq x y z
N MET A 1 -9.51 20.09 4.63
CA MET A 1 -9.65 19.29 3.40
C MET A 1 -8.31 19.32 2.69
N LYS A 2 -7.41 18.38 2.98
CA LYS A 2 -6.00 18.45 2.56
C LYS A 2 -5.83 17.67 1.25
N ASN A 3 -6.19 18.30 0.13
CA ASN A 3 -5.88 17.95 -1.26
C ASN A 3 -5.93 16.45 -1.64
N ASP A 4 -7.12 15.85 -1.67
CA ASP A 4 -7.35 14.48 -2.16
C ASP A 4 -6.82 14.27 -3.60
N ARG A 5 -6.85 15.32 -4.43
CA ARG A 5 -6.29 15.31 -5.80
C ARG A 5 -4.78 15.14 -5.82
N LEU A 6 -4.06 15.79 -4.90
CA LEU A 6 -2.60 15.68 -4.85
C LEU A 6 -2.20 14.27 -4.39
N GLY A 7 -2.92 13.69 -3.43
CA GLY A 7 -2.71 12.32 -2.97
C GLY A 7 -2.85 11.29 -4.11
N HIS A 8 -3.88 11.42 -4.94
CA HIS A 8 -4.09 10.53 -6.09
C HIS A 8 -3.01 10.69 -7.16
N VAL A 9 -2.58 11.93 -7.47
CA VAL A 9 -1.51 12.20 -8.44
C VAL A 9 -0.18 11.63 -7.96
N VAL A 10 0.17 11.87 -6.70
CA VAL A 10 1.41 11.33 -6.09
C VAL A 10 1.39 9.81 -6.05
N TRP A 11 0.24 9.20 -5.74
CA TRP A 11 0.09 7.75 -5.84
C TRP A 11 0.28 7.24 -7.28
N GLY A 12 -0.32 7.89 -8.28
CA GLY A 12 -0.14 7.54 -9.69
C GLY A 12 1.33 7.59 -10.14
N ILE A 13 2.07 8.63 -9.75
CA ILE A 13 3.51 8.73 -10.01
C ILE A 13 4.27 7.60 -9.32
N SER A 14 3.89 7.27 -8.08
CA SER A 14 4.53 6.19 -7.30
C SER A 14 4.36 4.82 -7.97
N VAL A 15 3.20 4.56 -8.59
CA VAL A 15 2.95 3.33 -9.37
C VAL A 15 3.89 3.24 -10.58
N VAL A 16 4.08 4.35 -11.31
CA VAL A 16 4.98 4.38 -12.47
C VAL A 16 6.42 4.08 -12.05
N VAL A 17 6.88 4.70 -10.96
CA VAL A 17 8.22 4.44 -10.40
C VAL A 17 8.38 2.98 -9.95
N ALA A 18 7.35 2.42 -9.31
CA ALA A 18 7.35 1.03 -8.86
C ALA A 18 7.51 0.03 -10.03
N ILE A 19 6.79 0.24 -11.13
CA ILE A 19 6.92 -0.57 -12.34
C ILE A 19 8.32 -0.42 -12.94
N GLY A 20 8.85 0.81 -13.00
CA GLY A 20 10.21 1.09 -13.47
C GLY A 20 11.27 0.35 -12.64
N MET A 21 11.12 0.33 -11.31
CA MET A 21 12.03 -0.39 -10.41
C MET A 21 11.99 -1.90 -10.64
N ILE A 22 10.81 -2.48 -10.84
CA ILE A 22 10.68 -3.91 -11.19
C ILE A 22 11.41 -4.19 -12.50
N ALA A 23 11.14 -3.40 -13.55
CA ALA A 23 11.78 -3.58 -14.85
C ALA A 23 13.32 -3.44 -14.75
N LEU A 24 13.81 -2.45 -14.02
CA LEU A 24 15.24 -2.23 -13.80
C LEU A 24 15.89 -3.43 -13.08
N VAL A 25 15.27 -3.90 -12.01
CA VAL A 25 15.77 -5.06 -11.24
C VAL A 25 15.86 -6.29 -12.13
N TRP A 26 14.84 -6.54 -12.95
CA TRP A 26 14.81 -7.70 -13.84
C TRP A 26 15.86 -7.60 -14.96
N LEU A 27 16.09 -6.41 -15.52
CA LEU A 27 16.99 -6.20 -16.65
C LEU A 27 18.47 -6.10 -16.21
N VAL A 28 18.75 -5.52 -15.04
CA VAL A 28 20.13 -5.21 -14.61
C VAL A 28 20.71 -6.30 -13.71
N ILE A 29 19.90 -6.86 -12.81
CA ILE A 29 20.39 -7.74 -11.73
C ILE A 29 20.18 -9.22 -12.10
N GLU A 30 19.36 -9.50 -13.14
CA GLU A 30 18.94 -10.85 -13.55
C GLU A 30 18.70 -11.78 -12.33
N PRO A 31 17.89 -11.35 -11.35
CA PRO A 31 17.83 -12.05 -10.08
C PRO A 31 17.14 -13.40 -10.22
N SER A 32 17.41 -14.29 -9.26
CA SER A 32 16.75 -15.60 -9.20
C SER A 32 15.22 -15.46 -9.21
N VAL A 33 14.54 -16.47 -9.76
CA VAL A 33 13.07 -16.47 -9.92
C VAL A 33 12.37 -16.21 -8.57
N TRP A 34 12.85 -16.83 -7.50
CA TRP A 34 12.29 -16.63 -6.15
C TRP A 34 12.43 -15.20 -5.66
N PHE A 35 13.59 -14.57 -5.87
CA PHE A 35 13.79 -13.17 -5.51
C PHE A 35 12.85 -12.26 -6.31
N SER A 36 12.75 -12.48 -7.63
CA SER A 36 11.88 -11.71 -8.52
C SER A 36 10.43 -11.74 -8.08
N ILE A 37 9.93 -12.92 -7.71
CA ILE A 37 8.56 -13.10 -7.22
C ILE A 37 8.35 -12.35 -5.90
N LEU A 38 9.24 -12.54 -4.93
CA LEU A 38 9.12 -11.90 -3.60
C LEU A 38 9.22 -10.37 -3.70
N PHE A 39 10.16 -9.87 -4.50
CA PHE A 39 10.33 -8.44 -4.72
C PHE A 39 9.11 -7.82 -5.40
N THR A 40 8.61 -8.45 -6.46
CA THR A 40 7.42 -7.98 -7.18
C THR A 40 6.20 -7.97 -6.25
N ALA A 41 6.00 -9.04 -5.47
CA ALA A 41 4.91 -9.12 -4.50
C ALA A 41 5.01 -8.02 -3.43
N PHE A 42 6.21 -7.77 -2.90
CA PHE A 42 6.47 -6.70 -1.94
C PHE A 42 6.11 -5.32 -2.52
N VAL A 43 6.58 -5.00 -3.73
CA VAL A 43 6.30 -3.74 -4.40
C VAL A 43 4.80 -3.55 -4.64
N VAL A 44 4.09 -4.60 -5.06
CA VAL A 44 2.63 -4.57 -5.26
C VAL A 44 1.90 -4.31 -3.94
N VAL A 45 2.26 -5.00 -2.85
CA VAL A 45 1.64 -4.81 -1.53
C VAL A 45 1.81 -3.37 -1.04
N ILE A 46 3.02 -2.82 -1.11
CA ILE A 46 3.28 -1.43 -0.71
C ILE A 46 2.48 -0.45 -1.56
N THR A 47 2.42 -0.67 -2.88
CA THR A 47 1.65 0.16 -3.80
C THR A 47 0.15 0.14 -3.47
N ALA A 48 -0.39 -1.03 -3.12
CA ALA A 48 -1.79 -1.19 -2.73
C ALA A 48 -2.09 -0.51 -1.38
N VAL A 49 -1.21 -0.66 -0.38
CA VAL A 49 -1.35 0.01 0.94
C VAL A 49 -1.30 1.53 0.79
N ASN A 50 -0.36 2.03 -0.01
CA ASN A 50 -0.26 3.46 -0.31
C ASN A 50 -1.48 3.96 -1.09
N GLY A 51 -2.04 3.13 -1.97
CA GLY A 51 -3.29 3.43 -2.66
C GLY A 51 -4.46 3.57 -1.70
N ARG A 52 -4.65 2.62 -0.79
CA ARG A 52 -5.70 2.70 0.25
C ARG A 52 -5.59 3.98 1.09
N LYS A 53 -4.38 4.39 1.45
CA LYS A 53 -4.12 5.67 2.14
C LYS A 53 -4.46 6.87 1.26
N ALA A 54 -4.07 6.84 -0.01
CA ALA A 54 -4.31 7.93 -0.96
C ALA A 54 -5.81 8.13 -1.26
N PHE A 55 -6.58 7.05 -1.33
CA PHE A 55 -8.03 7.07 -1.62
C PHE A 55 -8.90 7.08 -0.36
N GLY A 56 -8.31 7.14 0.85
CA GLY A 56 -9.05 7.17 2.12
C GLY A 56 -9.91 5.93 2.38
N THR A 57 -9.66 4.81 1.71
CA THR A 57 -10.47 3.58 1.80
C THR A 57 -10.06 2.68 2.96
N THR A 58 -9.28 3.19 3.91
CA THR A 58 -9.05 2.50 5.19
C THR A 58 -10.38 2.46 5.94
N PRO A 59 -10.96 1.27 6.24
CA PRO A 59 -12.06 1.19 7.19
C PRO A 59 -11.58 1.86 8.50
N PRO A 60 -12.41 2.65 9.19
CA PRO A 60 -12.04 3.13 10.51
C PRO A 60 -11.63 1.93 11.36
N ALA A 61 -10.44 1.98 11.94
CA ALA A 61 -9.97 0.94 12.88
C ALA A 61 -10.67 1.01 14.24
N ASP A 62 -11.79 1.74 14.34
CA ASP A 62 -12.58 1.93 15.55
C ASP A 62 -14.07 1.74 15.27
N GLN A 63 -14.52 0.48 15.25
CA GLN A 63 -15.82 0.11 15.80
C GLN A 63 -15.71 -1.29 16.42
N GLY A 64 -15.47 -1.34 17.73
CA GLY A 64 -15.92 -2.47 18.56
C GLY A 64 -14.95 -3.06 19.59
N GLY A 65 -13.80 -2.43 19.85
CA GLY A 65 -12.82 -2.92 20.81
C GLY A 65 -12.62 -2.01 22.02
N GLY A 66 -13.66 -1.72 22.79
CA GLY A 66 -13.51 -1.08 24.11
C GLY A 66 -14.62 -0.10 24.47
N ASP A 67 -15.74 -0.60 25.00
CA ASP A 67 -16.62 0.17 25.91
C ASP A 67 -17.70 -0.68 26.62
N ARG A 68 -17.46 -1.98 26.86
CA ARG A 68 -18.38 -2.79 27.68
C ARG A 68 -17.67 -3.82 28.56
N ALA A 69 -17.35 -3.40 29.77
CA ALA A 69 -17.49 -4.19 30.99
C ALA A 69 -17.47 -3.25 32.21
N PRO A 70 -18.13 -3.55 33.35
CA PRO A 70 -19.30 -4.39 33.58
C PRO A 70 -20.41 -3.61 34.32
N GLY A 71 -21.68 -3.82 33.96
CA GLY A 71 -22.83 -3.31 34.71
C GLY A 71 -23.75 -4.45 35.09
N PHE A 72 -23.43 -5.13 36.20
CA PHE A 72 -24.41 -5.92 36.95
C PHE A 72 -25.18 -4.96 37.84
N PHE A 73 -26.33 -4.46 37.38
CA PHE A 73 -27.49 -4.03 38.17
C PHE A 73 -28.71 -4.02 37.27
#